data_AF-Q5P9Z6-F1
#
_entry.id   AF-Q5P9Z6-F1
#
_cell.length_a   1.000
_cell.length_b   1.000
_cell.length_c   1.000
_cell.angle_alpha   90.00
_cell.angle_beta   90.00
_cell.angle_gamma   90.00
#
_symmetry.space_group_name_H-M   'P 1'
#
loop_
_entity.id
_entity.type
_entity.pdbx_description
1 polymer ?
#
loop_
_entity_poly.entity_id
_entity_poly.type
_entity_poly.pdbx_seq_one_letter_code
_entity_poly.pdbx_strand_id
1 'polypeptide(L)'
;MSHRDSYTMYGTTILCIRQGGSVIIAGDGQVSMGSAIMKTSAKKIKRLAGDSVITGFAGATADAFTLFERLEAKLEKHPGQLMRACVELAKDWRRDKYLRRLEAMMIVADKSVSLIISGGGDVLEPENGIAAIGSGGNFALSAARALCAARDELSLDMTLEYIATAAMAVASEICVYTNNNIIMEKIEE
;
A
#
# COMPACT_ATOMS: atom_id res chain seq x y z
N MET A 1 -5.73 -7.89 -16.15
CA MET A 1 -6.98 -8.43 -15.57
C MET A 1 -8.10 -8.16 -16.57
N SER A 2 -8.83 -9.16 -17.03
CA SER A 2 -10.03 -8.91 -17.84
C SER A 2 -11.14 -8.45 -16.90
N HIS A 3 -11.58 -7.20 -16.99
CA HIS A 3 -12.67 -6.62 -16.19
C HIS A 3 -14.04 -7.16 -16.64
N ARG A 4 -14.25 -8.47 -16.48
CA ARG A 4 -15.41 -9.21 -17.02
C ARG A 4 -16.63 -9.18 -16.11
N ASP A 5 -16.46 -8.82 -14.85
CA ASP A 5 -17.56 -8.83 -13.87
C ASP A 5 -17.91 -7.40 -13.44
N SER A 6 -19.13 -6.98 -13.79
CA SER A 6 -19.72 -5.68 -13.46
C SER A 6 -19.96 -5.49 -11.96
N TYR A 7 -19.97 -6.57 -11.17
CA TYR A 7 -20.18 -6.52 -9.71
C TYR A 7 -18.88 -6.48 -8.90
N THR A 8 -17.74 -6.78 -9.53
CA THR A 8 -16.45 -6.72 -8.85
C THR A 8 -16.06 -5.27 -8.57
N MET A 9 -15.67 -5.00 -7.32
CA MET A 9 -15.16 -3.71 -6.91
C MET A 9 -13.67 -3.62 -7.25
N TYR A 10 -13.30 -2.60 -8.01
CA TYR A 10 -11.92 -2.28 -8.39
C TYR A 10 -11.48 -0.95 -7.74
N GLY A 11 -10.18 -0.78 -7.51
CA GLY A 11 -9.61 0.38 -6.79
C GLY A 11 -9.24 0.01 -5.35
N THR A 12 -8.23 0.58 -4.71
CA THR A 12 -7.44 1.82 -4.94
C THR A 12 -6.04 1.49 -5.48
N THR A 13 -5.25 2.49 -5.84
CA THR A 13 -3.79 2.39 -5.99
C THR A 13 -3.09 2.87 -4.73
N ILE A 14 -2.18 2.06 -4.20
CA ILE A 14 -1.27 2.43 -3.09
C ILE A 14 0.16 2.33 -3.58
N LEU A 15 0.96 3.34 -3.26
CA LEU A 15 2.40 3.41 -3.52
C LEU A 15 3.14 3.60 -2.20
N CYS A 16 4.26 2.93 -2.03
CA CYS A 16 5.18 3.10 -0.91
C CYS A 16 6.59 3.33 -1.44
N ILE A 17 7.27 4.33 -0.89
CA ILE A 17 8.65 4.67 -1.23
C ILE A 17 9.43 4.84 0.07
N ARG A 18 10.50 4.07 0.25
CA ARG A 18 11.46 4.19 1.34
C ARG A 18 12.80 4.70 0.82
N GLN A 19 13.41 5.59 1.59
CA GLN A 19 14.81 5.99 1.43
C GLN A 19 15.42 6.19 2.82
N GLY A 20 16.42 5.38 3.16
CA GLY A 20 17.01 5.39 4.51
C GLY A 20 15.95 5.14 5.59
N GLY A 21 15.96 5.97 6.64
CA GLY A 21 14.95 5.92 7.71
C GLY A 21 13.60 6.52 7.33
N SER A 22 13.51 7.21 6.18
CA SER A 22 12.29 7.89 5.74
C SER A 22 11.43 7.00 4.84
N VAL A 23 10.11 7.02 5.04
CA VAL A 23 9.15 6.27 4.23
C VAL A 23 7.86 7.05 4.05
N ILE A 24 7.30 6.99 2.84
CA ILE A 24 5.99 7.52 2.51
C ILE A 24 5.10 6.43 1.93
N ILE A 25 3.81 6.46 2.29
CA ILE A 25 2.75 5.69 1.65
C ILE A 25 1.73 6.67 1.09
N ALA A 26 1.42 6.54 -0.19
CA ALA A 26 0.49 7.38 -0.96
C ALA A 26 -0.64 6.54 -1.56
N GLY A 27 -1.82 7.14 -1.74
CA GLY A 27 -2.97 6.42 -2.29
C GLY A 27 -4.10 7.35 -2.73
N ASP A 28 -4.88 6.90 -3.71
CA ASP A 28 -5.87 7.75 -4.40
C ASP A 28 -7.31 7.61 -3.84
N GLY A 29 -7.59 6.53 -3.12
CA GLY A 29 -8.90 6.26 -2.52
C GLY A 29 -10.03 5.98 -3.51
N GLN A 30 -9.78 5.77 -4.81
CA GLN A 30 -10.83 5.40 -5.74
C GLN A 30 -11.38 4.01 -5.44
N VAL A 31 -12.71 3.91 -5.49
CA VAL A 31 -13.45 2.67 -5.45
C VAL A 31 -14.47 2.72 -6.59
N SER A 32 -14.39 1.76 -7.49
CA SER A 32 -15.20 1.64 -8.70
C SER A 32 -15.92 0.29 -8.75
N MET A 33 -17.13 0.28 -9.30
CA MET A 33 -17.90 -0.92 -9.57
C MET A 33 -18.24 -0.95 -11.06
N GLY A 34 -17.65 -1.89 -11.81
CA GLY A 34 -17.72 -1.86 -13.27
C GLY A 34 -17.20 -0.54 -13.84
N SER A 35 -18.06 0.22 -14.53
CA SER A 35 -17.76 1.55 -15.08
C SER A 35 -18.15 2.72 -14.18
N ALA A 36 -18.76 2.47 -13.02
CA ALA A 36 -19.22 3.51 -12.10
C ALA A 36 -18.18 3.78 -11.01
N ILE A 37 -17.91 5.05 -10.72
CA ILE A 37 -17.14 5.45 -9.55
C ILE A 37 -18.09 5.49 -8.35
N MET A 38 -17.84 4.64 -7.35
CA MET A 38 -18.64 4.56 -6.13
C MET A 38 -18.16 5.55 -5.08
N LYS A 39 -16.84 5.75 -4.99
CA LYS A 39 -16.21 6.71 -4.07
C LYS A 39 -14.85 7.14 -4.62
N THR A 40 -14.54 8.42 -4.56
CA THR A 40 -13.26 8.99 -5.01
C THR A 40 -12.25 9.19 -3.89
N SER A 41 -12.66 9.04 -2.63
CA SER A 41 -11.90 9.45 -1.45
C SER A 41 -11.99 8.44 -0.30
N ALA A 42 -11.94 7.14 -0.62
CA ALA A 42 -11.83 6.12 0.42
C ALA A 42 -10.49 6.29 1.16
N LYS A 43 -10.55 6.42 2.49
CA LYS A 43 -9.34 6.43 3.33
C LYS A 43 -8.79 5.00 3.40
N LYS A 44 -7.86 4.71 2.50
CA LYS A 44 -7.19 3.41 2.36
C LYS A 44 -5.79 3.40 2.95
N ILE A 45 -5.41 4.49 3.61
CA ILE A 45 -4.15 4.69 4.31
C ILE A 45 -4.46 5.04 5.76
N LYS A 46 -3.68 4.51 6.69
CA LYS A 46 -3.83 4.77 8.12
C LYS A 46 -2.50 4.60 8.84
N ARG A 47 -2.44 5.16 10.04
CA ARG A 47 -1.43 4.86 11.06
C ARG A 47 -1.92 3.76 12.01
N LEU A 48 -0.98 2.95 12.50
CA LEU A 48 -1.16 1.86 13.45
C LEU A 48 -0.12 1.98 14.58
N ALA A 49 -0.34 1.25 15.68
CA ALA A 49 0.61 1.12 16.78
C ALA A 49 1.12 2.47 17.32
N GLY A 50 0.19 3.38 17.66
CA GLY A 50 0.52 4.71 18.19
C GLY A 50 1.34 5.55 17.21
N ASP A 51 0.94 5.56 15.94
CA ASP A 51 1.55 6.34 14.86
C ASP A 51 2.96 5.93 14.42
N SER A 52 3.50 4.84 14.98
CA SER A 52 4.83 4.30 14.64
C SER A 52 4.86 3.45 13.36
N VAL A 53 3.70 2.97 12.90
CA VAL A 53 3.56 2.18 11.68
C VAL A 53 2.56 2.88 10.75
N ILE A 54 2.91 3.02 9.47
CA ILE A 54 2.00 3.47 8.41
C ILE A 54 1.61 2.30 7.53
N THR A 55 0.38 2.31 7.02
CA THR A 55 -0.11 1.25 6.14
C THR A 55 -1.03 1.79 5.06
N GLY A 56 -1.04 1.12 3.91
CA GLY A 56 -2.03 1.29 2.86
C GLY A 56 -2.49 -0.06 2.32
N PHE A 57 -3.71 -0.15 1.82
CA PHE A 57 -4.26 -1.42 1.33
C PHE A 57 -5.05 -1.30 0.03
N ALA A 58 -5.03 -2.38 -0.76
CA ALA A 58 -5.89 -2.58 -1.93
C ALA A 58 -6.83 -3.76 -1.66
N GLY A 59 -8.07 -3.66 -2.13
CA GLY A 59 -9.12 -4.65 -1.88
C GLY A 59 -10.25 -4.15 -0.99
N ALA A 60 -11.06 -5.07 -0.49
CA ALA A 60 -12.26 -4.77 0.28
C ALA A 60 -11.93 -4.05 1.60
N THR A 61 -12.70 -3.00 1.91
CA THR A 61 -12.46 -2.19 3.11
C THR A 61 -12.67 -2.96 4.41
N ALA A 62 -13.70 -3.82 4.48
CA ALA A 62 -13.99 -4.63 5.66
C ALA A 62 -12.88 -5.66 5.95
N ASP A 63 -12.36 -6.28 4.89
CA ASP A 63 -11.27 -7.24 4.96
C ASP A 63 -10.00 -6.59 5.52
N ALA A 64 -9.67 -5.39 5.04
CA ALA A 64 -8.54 -4.64 5.54
C ALA A 64 -8.69 -4.23 7.01
N PHE A 65 -9.88 -3.80 7.44
CA PHE A 65 -10.12 -3.53 8.87
C PHE A 65 -9.86 -4.76 9.74
N THR A 66 -10.33 -5.94 9.31
CA THR A 66 -10.08 -7.20 10.01
C THR A 66 -8.58 -7.51 10.10
N LEU A 67 -7.83 -7.27 9.03
CA LEU A 67 -6.39 -7.49 9.00
C LEU A 67 -5.62 -6.48 9.85
N PHE A 68 -6.04 -5.22 9.88
CA PHE A 68 -5.45 -4.19 10.73
C PHE A 68 -5.63 -4.49 12.21
N GLU A 69 -6.84 -4.85 12.65
CA GLU A 69 -7.09 -5.23 14.04
C GLU A 69 -6.19 -6.41 14.47
N ARG A 70 -6.03 -7.41 13.59
CA ARG A 70 -5.12 -8.53 13.87
C ARG A 70 -3.66 -8.10 13.86
N LEU A 71 -3.25 -7.22 12.95
CA LEU A 71 -1.88 -6.70 12.90
C LEU A 71 -1.54 -5.90 14.16
N GLU A 72 -2.44 -5.03 14.63
CA GLU A 72 -2.26 -4.28 15.87
C GLU A 72 -2.07 -5.22 17.06
N ALA A 73 -2.89 -6.27 17.16
CA ALA A 73 -2.73 -7.29 18.21
C ALA A 73 -1.38 -8.06 18.11
N LYS A 74 -0.80 -8.20 16.91
CA LYS A 74 0.56 -8.77 16.75
C LYS A 74 1.64 -7.77 17.14
N LEU A 75 1.47 -6.49 16.81
CA LEU A 75 2.40 -5.41 17.16
C LEU A 75 2.43 -5.16 18.67
N GLU A 76 1.30 -5.25 19.36
CA GLU A 76 1.25 -5.19 20.83
C GLU A 76 2.07 -6.30 21.50
N LYS A 77 2.05 -7.52 20.93
CA LYS A 77 2.82 -8.67 21.42
C LYS A 77 4.30 -8.61 21.04
N HIS A 78 4.62 -7.88 19.98
CA HIS A 78 5.98 -7.75 19.44
C HIS A 78 6.33 -6.27 19.16
N PRO A 79 6.43 -5.42 20.20
CA PRO A 79 6.67 -4.00 20.02
C PRO A 79 7.98 -3.75 19.24
N GLY A 80 7.93 -2.86 18.25
CA GLY A 80 9.08 -2.50 17.41
C GLY A 80 9.59 -3.61 16.49
N GLN A 81 8.88 -4.75 16.36
CA GLN A 81 9.27 -5.85 15.48
C GLN A 81 8.25 -6.03 14.35
N LEU A 82 8.11 -5.03 13.47
CA LEU A 82 7.13 -5.04 12.38
C LEU A 82 7.22 -6.31 11.52
N MET A 83 8.42 -6.68 11.07
CA MET A 83 8.64 -7.90 10.29
C MET A 83 8.07 -9.15 10.97
N ARG A 84 8.34 -9.32 12.27
CA ARG A 84 7.84 -10.46 13.03
C ARG A 84 6.32 -10.42 13.15
N ALA A 85 5.74 -9.25 13.45
CA ALA A 85 4.31 -9.08 13.54
C ALA A 85 3.59 -9.42 12.22
N CYS A 86 4.17 -8.99 11.08
CA CYS A 86 3.66 -9.30 9.74
C CYS A 86 3.75 -10.79 9.40
N VAL A 87 4.86 -11.46 9.73
CA VAL A 87 5.02 -12.90 9.53
C VAL A 87 4.01 -13.69 10.38
N GLU A 88 3.78 -13.28 11.63
CA GLU A 88 2.78 -13.92 12.48
C GLU A 88 1.34 -13.66 12.00
N LEU A 89 1.04 -12.47 11.47
CA LEU A 89 -0.23 -12.20 10.79
C LEU A 89 -0.40 -13.09 9.56
N ALA A 90 0.62 -13.20 8.71
CA ALA A 90 0.56 -13.99 7.49
C ALA A 90 0.35 -15.48 7.78
N LYS A 91 0.96 -16.01 8.84
CA LYS A 91 0.70 -17.37 9.34
C LYS A 91 -0.77 -17.55 9.75
N ASP A 92 -1.33 -16.61 10.50
CA ASP A 92 -2.73 -16.66 10.90
C ASP A 92 -3.65 -16.55 9.69
N TRP A 93 -3.35 -15.65 8.75
CA TRP A 93 -4.08 -15.47 7.50
C TRP A 93 -4.17 -16.75 6.69
N ARG A 94 -3.04 -17.47 6.57
CA ARG A 94 -3.00 -18.74 5.86
C ARG A 94 -3.71 -19.87 6.61
N ARG A 95 -3.63 -19.91 7.94
CA ARG A 95 -4.18 -21.01 8.76
C ARG A 95 -5.69 -20.89 9.02
N ASP A 96 -6.19 -19.69 9.23
CA ASP A 96 -7.58 -19.41 9.58
C ASP A 96 -8.51 -19.56 8.36
N LYS A 97 -9.57 -20.36 8.51
CA LYS A 97 -10.53 -20.66 7.43
C LYS A 97 -11.28 -19.41 6.94
N TYR A 98 -11.56 -18.46 7.82
CA TYR A 98 -12.25 -17.22 7.49
C TYR A 98 -11.28 -16.23 6.87
N LEU A 99 -10.07 -16.07 7.43
CA LEU A 99 -9.10 -15.13 6.88
C LEU A 99 -8.68 -15.46 5.45
N ARG A 100 -8.57 -16.74 5.09
CA ARG A 100 -8.23 -17.14 3.70
C ARG A 100 -9.22 -16.65 2.63
N ARG A 101 -10.39 -16.16 3.02
CA ARG A 101 -11.40 -15.60 2.11
C ARG A 101 -11.26 -14.10 1.91
N LEU A 102 -10.40 -13.44 2.67
CA LEU A 102 -10.20 -12.00 2.56
C LEU A 102 -9.45 -11.69 1.26
N GLU A 103 -9.99 -10.75 0.49
CA GLU A 103 -9.45 -10.30 -0.79
C GLU A 103 -8.80 -8.93 -0.60
N ALA A 104 -7.62 -8.94 0.03
CA ALA A 104 -6.85 -7.73 0.27
C ALA A 104 -5.34 -7.97 0.08
N MET A 105 -4.64 -6.89 -0.24
CA MET A 105 -3.19 -6.77 -0.12
C MET A 105 -2.89 -5.53 0.71
N MET A 106 -1.81 -5.59 1.49
CA MET A 106 -1.40 -4.48 2.35
C MET A 106 0.07 -4.14 2.11
N ILE A 107 0.38 -2.86 2.15
CA ILE A 107 1.73 -2.37 2.39
C ILE A 107 1.76 -1.82 3.81
N VAL A 108 2.79 -2.18 4.58
CA VAL A 108 3.02 -1.71 5.95
C VAL A 108 4.47 -1.27 6.09
N ALA A 109 4.73 -0.21 6.83
CA ALA A 109 6.08 0.30 7.02
C ALA A 109 6.25 0.99 8.38
N ASP A 110 7.44 0.85 8.98
CA ASP A 110 7.90 1.60 10.16
C ASP A 110 9.18 2.39 9.83
N LYS A 111 9.97 2.80 10.82
CA LYS A 111 11.28 3.46 10.56
C LYS A 111 12.32 2.53 9.91
N SER A 112 12.19 1.23 10.06
CA SER A 112 13.23 0.24 9.73
C SER A 112 12.95 -0.53 8.45
N VAL A 113 11.71 -0.95 8.21
CA VAL A 113 11.35 -1.87 7.12
C VAL A 113 10.02 -1.48 6.45
N SER A 114 9.89 -1.83 5.16
CA SER A 114 8.64 -1.75 4.40
C SER A 114 8.28 -3.13 3.87
N LEU A 115 7.02 -3.55 4.01
CA LEU A 115 6.60 -4.92 3.70
C LEU A 115 5.29 -4.93 2.93
N ILE A 116 5.21 -5.82 1.95
CA ILE A 116 3.98 -6.20 1.24
C ILE A 116 3.47 -7.50 1.88
N ILE A 117 2.19 -7.53 2.26
CA ILE A 117 1.51 -8.69 2.82
C ILE A 117 0.35 -9.08 1.91
N SER A 118 0.24 -10.36 1.58
CA SER A 118 -0.81 -10.91 0.71
C SER A 118 -1.64 -12.00 1.40
N GLY A 119 -2.86 -12.24 0.89
CA GLY A 119 -3.71 -13.34 1.35
C GLY A 119 -3.18 -14.74 1.09
N GLY A 120 -2.11 -14.89 0.31
CA GLY A 120 -1.34 -16.13 0.19
C GLY A 120 -0.56 -16.50 1.46
N GLY A 121 -0.42 -15.55 2.39
CA GLY A 121 0.46 -15.67 3.55
C GLY A 121 1.91 -15.29 3.22
N ASP A 122 2.12 -14.50 2.17
CA ASP A 122 3.43 -13.98 1.81
C ASP A 122 3.71 -12.67 2.55
N VAL A 123 4.97 -12.50 2.95
CA VAL A 123 5.51 -11.24 3.48
C VAL A 123 6.77 -10.94 2.69
N LEU A 124 6.76 -9.85 1.94
CA LEU A 124 7.82 -9.50 0.99
C LEU A 124 8.35 -8.11 1.28
N GLU A 125 9.66 -7.98 1.35
CA GLU A 125 10.33 -6.67 1.34
C GLU A 125 10.55 -6.24 -0.11
N PRO A 126 10.18 -5.01 -0.50
CA PRO A 126 10.30 -4.57 -1.88
C PRO A 126 11.74 -4.27 -2.27
N GLU A 127 12.10 -4.63 -3.49
CA GLU A 127 13.35 -4.19 -4.13
C GLU A 127 13.40 -2.66 -4.22
N ASN A 128 14.58 -2.10 -3.93
CA ASN A 128 14.86 -0.66 -3.93
C ASN A 128 13.98 0.17 -2.98
N GLY A 129 13.29 -0.46 -2.02
CA GLY A 129 12.40 0.23 -1.08
C GLY A 129 11.11 0.77 -1.71
N ILE A 130 10.74 0.33 -2.93
CA ILE A 130 9.56 0.82 -3.65
C ILE A 130 8.57 -0.32 -3.88
N ALA A 131 7.38 -0.17 -3.32
CA ALA A 131 6.26 -1.11 -3.47
C ALA A 131 5.02 -0.39 -3.98
N ALA A 132 4.21 -1.07 -4.79
CA ALA A 132 2.87 -0.58 -5.10
C ALA A 132 1.89 -1.74 -5.21
N ILE A 133 0.64 -1.50 -4.84
CA ILE A 133 -0.46 -2.46 -4.94
C ILE A 133 -1.70 -1.78 -5.51
N GLY A 134 -2.62 -2.59 -6.04
CA GLY A 134 -3.87 -2.11 -6.60
C GLY A 134 -3.85 -1.94 -8.12
N SER A 135 -4.95 -1.41 -8.66
CA SER A 135 -5.23 -1.38 -10.10
C SER A 135 -4.20 -0.57 -10.90
N GLY A 136 -3.81 0.60 -10.41
CA GLY A 136 -2.76 1.44 -10.99
C GLY A 136 -1.37 1.20 -10.39
N GLY A 137 -1.21 0.18 -9.54
CA GLY A 137 0.01 -0.07 -8.78
C GLY A 137 1.24 -0.20 -9.67
N ASN A 138 1.16 -0.96 -10.77
CA ASN A 138 2.31 -1.13 -11.67
C ASN A 138 2.74 0.16 -12.38
N PHE A 139 1.80 1.05 -12.70
CA PHE A 139 2.11 2.34 -13.32
C PHE A 139 2.79 3.27 -12.31
N ALA A 140 2.24 3.33 -11.09
CA ALA A 140 2.84 4.09 -9.98
C ALA A 140 4.24 3.56 -9.64
N LEU A 141 4.40 2.24 -9.56
CA LEU A 141 5.68 1.57 -9.31
C LEU A 141 6.71 1.91 -10.38
N SER A 142 6.32 1.83 -11.66
CA SER A 142 7.21 2.13 -12.77
C SER A 142 7.69 3.59 -12.74
N ALA A 143 6.78 4.53 -12.52
CA ALA A 143 7.11 5.95 -12.45
C ALA A 143 7.99 6.28 -11.23
N ALA A 144 7.64 5.75 -10.05
CA ALA A 144 8.41 5.96 -8.82
C ALA A 144 9.84 5.40 -8.95
N ARG A 145 10.00 4.20 -9.54
CA ARG A 145 11.32 3.61 -9.79
C ARG A 145 12.19 4.49 -10.69
N ALA A 146 11.63 4.97 -11.80
CA ALA A 146 12.35 5.85 -12.71
C ALA A 146 12.75 7.18 -12.05
N LEU A 147 11.85 7.80 -11.29
CA LEU A 147 12.11 9.06 -10.60
C LEU A 147 13.13 8.90 -9.46
N CYS A 148 13.05 7.85 -8.65
CA CYS A 148 14.06 7.58 -7.62
C CYS A 148 15.44 7.31 -8.23
N ALA A 149 15.52 6.49 -9.28
CA ALA A 149 16.77 6.22 -9.97
C ALA A 149 17.38 7.50 -10.56
N ALA A 150 16.58 8.31 -11.25
CA ALA A 150 17.02 9.58 -11.83
C ALA A 150 17.46 10.58 -10.75
N ARG A 151 16.73 10.66 -9.63
CA ARG A 151 17.10 11.50 -8.49
C ARG A 151 18.49 11.12 -7.98
N ASP A 152 18.73 9.84 -7.74
CA ASP A 152 19.97 9.35 -7.14
C ASP A 152 21.15 9.47 -8.14
N GLU A 153 20.95 9.15 -9.41
CA GLU A 153 21.97 9.22 -10.46
C GLU A 153 22.38 10.67 -10.80
N LEU A 154 21.40 11.58 -10.86
CA LEU A 154 21.62 12.97 -11.26
C LEU A 154 21.72 13.94 -10.08
N SER A 155 21.72 13.44 -8.84
CA SER A 155 21.74 14.23 -7.61
C SER A 155 20.66 15.33 -7.58
N LEU A 156 19.45 15.00 -8.02
CA LEU A 156 18.33 15.94 -8.08
C LEU A 156 17.73 16.13 -6.67
N ASP A 157 17.36 17.36 -6.34
CA ASP A 157 16.63 17.67 -5.11
C ASP A 157 15.14 17.35 -5.30
N MET A 158 14.77 16.09 -5.09
CA MET A 158 13.38 15.61 -5.15
C MET A 158 13.00 14.94 -3.84
N THR A 159 12.00 15.50 -3.15
CA THR A 159 11.44 14.90 -1.94
C THR A 159 10.66 13.62 -2.25
N LEU A 160 10.49 12.75 -1.25
CA LEU A 160 9.68 11.53 -1.41
C LEU A 160 8.21 11.86 -1.72
N GLU A 161 7.68 12.95 -1.15
CA GLU A 161 6.36 13.48 -1.44
C GLU A 161 6.20 13.87 -2.90
N TYR A 162 7.19 14.56 -3.47
CA TYR A 162 7.18 14.95 -4.87
C TYR A 162 7.16 13.71 -5.77
N ILE A 163 8.07 12.76 -5.53
CA ILE A 163 8.17 11.53 -6.31
C ILE A 163 6.87 10.74 -6.23
N ALA A 164 6.33 10.53 -5.03
CA ALA A 164 5.11 9.76 -4.86
C ALA A 164 3.90 10.47 -5.50
N THR A 165 3.80 11.80 -5.42
CA THR A 165 2.74 12.57 -6.09
C THR A 165 2.84 12.45 -7.61
N ALA A 166 4.03 12.64 -8.19
CA ALA A 166 4.26 12.52 -9.62
C ALA A 166 3.99 11.10 -10.14
N ALA A 167 4.44 10.07 -9.41
CA ALA A 167 4.20 8.68 -9.76
C ALA A 167 2.71 8.30 -9.71
N MET A 168 1.98 8.79 -8.71
CA MET A 168 0.53 8.59 -8.62
C MET A 168 -0.23 9.34 -9.71
N ALA A 169 0.23 10.53 -10.11
CA ALA A 169 -0.34 11.26 -11.24
C ALA A 169 -0.23 10.45 -12.54
N VAL A 170 0.96 9.91 -12.85
CA VAL A 170 1.15 9.01 -14.01
C VAL A 170 0.21 7.81 -13.95
N ALA A 171 0.02 7.21 -12.77
CA ALA A 171 -0.91 6.09 -12.62
C ALA A 171 -2.36 6.49 -12.91
N SER A 172 -2.79 7.69 -12.51
CA SER A 172 -4.14 8.22 -12.76
C SER A 172 -4.42 8.54 -14.23
N GLU A 173 -3.38 8.84 -15.02
CA GLU A 173 -3.50 9.11 -16.46
C GLU A 173 -3.68 7.83 -17.28
N ILE A 174 -3.22 6.69 -16.75
CA ILE A 174 -3.19 5.41 -17.48
C ILE A 174 -4.28 4.45 -16.97
N CYS A 175 -4.50 4.39 -15.66
CA CYS A 175 -5.42 3.43 -15.04
C CYS A 175 -6.80 4.06 -14.80
N VAL A 176 -7.82 3.54 -15.47
CA VAL A 176 -9.23 3.97 -15.30
C VAL A 176 -9.79 3.77 -13.88
N TYR A 177 -9.10 2.98 -13.04
CA TYR A 177 -9.45 2.71 -11.65
C TYR A 177 -8.58 3.47 -10.65
N THR A 178 -7.91 4.54 -11.10
CA THR A 178 -7.05 5.38 -10.28
C THR A 178 -7.34 6.84 -10.58
N ASN A 179 -7.47 7.66 -9.55
CA ASN A 179 -7.63 9.10 -9.70
C ASN A 179 -6.42 9.88 -9.15
N ASN A 180 -6.52 11.21 -9.21
CA ASN A 180 -5.50 12.16 -8.79
C ASN A 180 -5.74 12.74 -7.38
N ASN A 181 -6.68 12.20 -6.59
CA ASN A 181 -6.97 12.63 -5.23
C ASN A 181 -6.04 11.91 -4.24
N ILE A 182 -4.78 12.36 -4.17
CA ILE A 182 -3.74 11.65 -3.43
C ILE A 182 -3.74 12.04 -1.95
N ILE A 183 -3.83 11.03 -1.08
CA ILE A 183 -3.59 11.13 0.36
C ILE A 183 -2.29 10.40 0.71
N MET A 184 -1.59 10.87 1.75
CA MET A 184 -0.28 10.33 2.12
C MET A 184 -0.11 10.26 3.62
N GLU A 185 0.64 9.25 4.07
CA GLU A 185 1.23 9.19 5.41
C GLU A 185 2.73 8.98 5.28
N LYS A 186 3.50 9.63 6.17
CA LYS A 186 4.96 9.53 6.17
C LYS A 186 5.53 9.29 7.57
N ILE A 187 6.68 8.64 7.59
CA ILE A 187 7.57 8.54 8.73
C ILE A 187 8.90 9.15 8.28
N GLU A 188 9.35 10.16 9.01
CA GLU A 188 10.64 10.80 8.81
C GLU A 188 11.66 10.24 9.82
N GLU A 189 12.93 10.29 9.45
CA GLU A 189 14.05 9.82 10.26
C GLU A 189 14.13 10.55 11.61
#